data_AF-A0A2D6KG98-F1
#
_entry.id   AF-A0A2D6KG98-F1
#
_cell.length_a   1.000
_cell.length_b   1.000
_cell.length_c   1.000
_cell.angle_alpha   90.00
_cell.angle_beta   90.00
_cell.angle_gamma   90.00
#
_symmetry.space_group_name_H-M   'P 1'
#
loop_
_entity.id
_entity.type
_entity.pdbx_description
1 polymer ?
#
loop_
_entity_poly.entity_id
_entity_poly.type
_entity_poly.pdbx_seq_one_letter_code
_entity_poly.pdbx_strand_id
1 'polypeptide(L)'
;MWYVGILVLLVLGVILVHKKYNYPSLVLFGASLWGFLHLLAGWYKIGESVLYGYVFWPVLVTDNPELVLFKFDQFMHLYTYFVMIFLIYYVIKNYFVENHSRTMISVFLIISAMGIGAINEIAEYIPVLIADNTGVGGYHNTLLDLIFNAVGAIFGVIVLRLKGAFK
;
A
#
# COMPACT_ATOMS: atom_id res chain seq x y z
N MET A 1 -18.86 2.31 4.23
CA MET A 1 -18.86 1.27 5.29
C MET A 1 -17.90 0.11 4.99
N TRP A 2 -17.78 -0.35 3.74
CA TRP A 2 -16.84 -1.42 3.33
C TRP A 2 -15.36 -1.14 3.65
N TYR A 3 -14.86 0.05 3.26
CA TYR A 3 -13.48 0.49 3.55
C TYR A 3 -13.11 0.42 5.04
N VAL A 4 -14.06 0.77 5.92
CA VAL A 4 -13.87 0.69 7.37
C VAL A 4 -13.73 -0.76 7.84
N GLY A 5 -14.53 -1.68 7.27
CA GLY A 5 -14.44 -3.11 7.59
C GLY A 5 -13.10 -3.72 7.21
N ILE A 6 -12.62 -3.48 5.99
CA ILE A 6 -11.30 -3.94 5.53
C ILE A 6 -10.20 -3.34 6.41
N LEU A 7 -10.26 -2.04 6.70
CA LEU A 7 -9.28 -1.39 7.54
C LEU A 7 -9.22 -2.01 8.95
N VAL A 8 -10.37 -2.29 9.57
CA VAL A 8 -10.42 -2.97 10.88
C VAL A 8 -9.75 -4.33 10.80
N LEU A 9 -10.01 -5.13 9.76
CA LEU A 9 -9.35 -6.43 9.58
C LEU A 9 -7.83 -6.29 9.43
N LEU A 10 -7.36 -5.31 8.67
CA LEU A 10 -5.93 -5.05 8.47
C LEU A 10 -5.25 -4.59 9.77
N VAL A 11 -5.89 -3.70 10.53
CA VAL A 11 -5.40 -3.25 11.85
C VAL A 11 -5.32 -4.43 12.83
N LEU A 12 -6.34 -5.28 12.88
CA LEU A 12 -6.32 -6.50 13.69
C LEU A 12 -5.18 -7.43 13.27
N GLY A 13 -4.96 -7.60 11.96
CA GLY A 13 -3.81 -8.33 11.43
C GLY A 13 -2.48 -7.78 11.94
N VAL A 14 -2.26 -6.46 11.85
CA VAL A 14 -1.05 -5.81 12.36
C VAL A 14 -0.89 -6.02 13.87
N ILE A 15 -1.96 -5.92 14.67
CA ILE A 15 -1.92 -6.14 16.12
C ILE A 15 -1.53 -7.59 16.44
N LEU A 16 -2.14 -8.56 15.78
CA LEU A 16 -1.86 -9.99 16.01
C LEU A 16 -0.42 -10.35 15.65
N VAL A 17 0.08 -9.82 14.53
CA VAL A 17 1.46 -10.04 14.10
C VAL A 17 2.44 -9.30 15.01
N HIS A 18 2.12 -8.07 15.45
CA HIS A 18 2.95 -7.31 16.39
C HIS A 18 3.21 -8.07 17.69
N LYS A 19 2.18 -8.74 18.26
CA LYS A 19 2.33 -9.57 19.48
C LYS A 19 3.41 -10.65 19.36
N LYS A 20 3.64 -11.16 18.14
CA LYS A 20 4.64 -12.21 17.87
C LYS A 20 6.00 -11.65 17.44
N TYR A 21 6.01 -10.58 16.64
CA TYR A 21 7.22 -10.09 15.96
C TYR A 21 7.79 -8.79 16.51
N ASN A 22 7.11 -8.16 17.49
CA ASN A 22 7.55 -6.96 18.19
C ASN A 22 8.01 -5.85 17.24
N TYR A 23 7.09 -5.40 16.37
CA TYR A 23 7.37 -4.28 15.47
C TYR A 23 7.86 -3.04 16.23
N PRO A 24 8.91 -2.35 15.74
CA PRO A 24 9.35 -1.09 16.34
C PRO A 24 8.29 -0.01 16.21
N SER A 25 8.31 0.95 17.13
CA SER A 25 7.37 2.07 17.18
C SER A 25 7.30 2.85 15.86
N LEU A 26 8.42 2.99 15.13
CA LEU A 26 8.43 3.69 13.85
C LEU A 26 7.62 2.94 12.76
N VAL A 27 7.66 1.61 12.75
CA VAL A 27 6.89 0.79 11.81
C VAL A 27 5.40 0.87 12.15
N LEU A 28 5.07 0.79 13.45
CA LEU A 28 3.70 0.96 13.93
C LEU A 28 3.15 2.36 13.65
N PHE A 29 3.97 3.39 13.82
CA PHE A 29 3.61 4.76 13.46
C PHE A 29 3.31 4.88 11.97
N GLY A 30 4.16 4.31 11.10
CA GLY A 30 3.90 4.28 9.66
C GLY A 30 2.57 3.59 9.31
N ALA A 31 2.30 2.42 9.91
CA ALA A 31 1.03 1.72 9.71
C ALA A 31 -0.17 2.50 10.27
N SER A 32 0.01 3.21 11.38
CA SER A 32 -1.05 4.04 11.99
C SER A 32 -1.34 5.29 11.15
N LEU A 33 -0.29 5.94 10.64
CA LEU A 33 -0.41 7.09 9.73
C LEU A 33 -1.11 6.67 8.44
N TRP A 34 -0.79 5.50 7.89
CA TRP A 34 -1.51 4.92 6.77
C TRP A 34 -3.01 4.78 7.07
N GLY A 35 -3.36 4.13 8.19
CA GLY A 35 -4.76 3.93 8.55
C GLY A 35 -5.53 5.23 8.77
N PHE A 36 -4.88 6.24 9.38
CA PHE A 36 -5.43 7.58 9.53
C PHE A 36 -5.67 8.25 8.17
N LEU A 37 -4.67 8.27 7.29
CA LEU A 37 -4.79 8.87 5.97
C LEU A 37 -5.82 8.16 5.10
N HIS A 38 -5.95 6.84 5.20
CA HIS A 38 -6.95 6.04 4.49
C HIS A 38 -8.38 6.44 4.92
N LEU A 39 -8.63 6.56 6.23
CA LEU A 39 -9.91 7.04 6.74
C LEU A 39 -10.20 8.48 6.35
N LEU A 40 -9.22 9.36 6.52
CA LEU A 40 -9.32 10.76 6.12
C LEU A 40 -9.67 10.86 4.64
N ALA A 41 -9.04 10.05 3.80
CA ALA A 41 -9.17 10.16 2.37
C ALA A 41 -10.50 9.64 1.82
N GLY A 42 -11.06 8.61 2.45
CA GLY A 42 -12.40 8.12 2.13
C GLY A 42 -13.52 9.00 2.70
N TRP A 43 -13.23 9.82 3.70
CA TRP A 43 -14.23 10.66 4.38
C TRP A 43 -14.24 12.12 3.90
N TYR A 44 -13.07 12.72 3.67
CA TYR A 44 -12.95 14.13 3.34
C TYR A 44 -13.40 14.39 1.90
N LYS A 45 -14.47 15.16 1.74
CA LYS A 45 -15.02 15.55 0.43
C LYS A 45 -14.25 16.73 -0.15
N ILE A 46 -13.95 16.67 -1.45
CA ILE A 46 -13.32 17.74 -2.21
C ILE A 46 -14.00 17.86 -3.58
N GLY A 47 -14.73 18.96 -3.78
CA GLY A 47 -15.63 19.10 -4.93
C GLY A 47 -16.70 18.01 -4.94
N GLU A 48 -16.81 17.31 -6.07
CA GLU A 48 -17.76 16.20 -6.26
C GLU A 48 -17.19 14.83 -5.86
N SER A 49 -15.90 14.77 -5.48
CA SER A 49 -15.23 13.53 -5.09
C SER A 49 -14.82 13.52 -3.62
N VAL A 50 -14.17 12.44 -3.20
CA VAL A 50 -13.43 12.35 -1.93
C VAL A 50 -11.94 12.58 -2.21
N LEU A 51 -11.15 12.78 -1.16
CA LEU A 51 -9.72 13.06 -1.29
C LEU A 51 -8.97 12.02 -2.13
N TYR A 52 -9.39 10.75 -2.16
CA TYR A 52 -8.83 9.73 -3.06
C TYR A 52 -8.78 10.17 -4.53
N GLY A 53 -9.85 10.81 -5.01
CA GLY A 53 -9.94 11.29 -6.39
C GLY A 53 -9.19 12.60 -6.65
N TYR A 54 -8.61 13.22 -5.62
CA TYR A 54 -7.88 14.48 -5.77
C TYR A 54 -6.56 14.29 -6.50
N VAL A 55 -6.33 15.10 -7.52
CA VAL A 55 -5.10 15.10 -8.33
C VAL A 55 -4.19 16.23 -7.86
N PHE A 56 -3.02 15.89 -7.31
CA PHE A 56 -2.04 16.88 -6.84
C PHE A 56 -1.33 17.59 -7.98
N TRP A 57 -1.06 16.84 -9.05
CA TRP A 57 -0.28 17.33 -10.15
C TRP A 57 -0.79 16.72 -11.47
N PRO A 58 -1.52 17.48 -12.29
CA PRO A 58 -2.07 16.96 -13.54
C PRO A 58 -1.00 16.93 -14.66
N VAL A 59 0.01 16.04 -14.59
CA VAL A 59 1.02 15.87 -15.66
C VAL A 59 0.38 15.29 -16.91
N LEU A 60 -0.48 14.28 -16.72
CA LEU A 60 -1.14 13.52 -17.77
C LEU A 60 -2.64 13.63 -17.57
N VAL A 61 -3.24 14.64 -18.20
CA VAL A 61 -4.69 14.74 -18.36
C VAL A 61 -5.01 14.13 -19.70
N THR A 62 -5.59 12.93 -19.69
CA THR A 62 -6.09 12.26 -20.89
C THR A 62 -7.61 12.26 -20.85
N ASP A 63 -8.25 12.07 -22.00
CA ASP A 63 -9.71 11.91 -22.07
C ASP A 63 -10.21 10.65 -21.32
N ASN A 64 -9.30 9.72 -20.99
CA ASN A 64 -9.60 8.56 -20.16
C ASN A 64 -9.39 8.87 -18.66
N PRO A 65 -10.47 8.91 -17.85
CA PRO A 65 -10.37 9.19 -16.41
C PRO A 65 -9.60 8.12 -15.61
N GLU A 66 -9.42 6.91 -16.17
CA GLU A 66 -8.61 5.85 -15.56
C GLU A 66 -7.10 6.08 -15.69
N LEU A 67 -6.64 6.91 -16.65
CA LEU A 67 -5.22 7.16 -16.93
C LEU A 67 -4.67 8.41 -16.22
N VAL A 68 -5.44 8.99 -15.31
CA VAL A 68 -5.04 10.20 -14.57
C VAL A 68 -4.01 9.83 -13.51
N LEU A 69 -2.81 10.43 -13.63
CA LEU A 69 -1.71 10.27 -12.67
C LEU A 69 -1.80 11.25 -11.50
N PHE A 70 -1.07 10.92 -10.44
CA PHE A 70 -0.93 11.67 -9.20
C PHE A 70 -2.25 11.95 -8.48
N LYS A 71 -3.17 10.99 -8.53
CA LYS A 71 -4.30 10.92 -7.59
C LYS A 71 -3.76 10.66 -6.17
N PHE A 72 -4.49 11.09 -5.14
CA PHE A 72 -4.17 10.72 -3.75
C PHE A 72 -4.18 9.23 -3.54
N ASP A 73 -5.03 8.52 -4.28
CA ASP A 73 -5.04 7.07 -4.34
C ASP A 73 -3.66 6.48 -4.65
N GLN A 74 -3.05 6.88 -5.75
CA GLN A 74 -1.72 6.42 -6.16
C GLN A 74 -0.63 6.80 -5.14
N PHE A 75 -0.74 7.97 -4.51
CA PHE A 75 0.15 8.33 -3.39
C PHE A 75 -0.02 7.38 -2.20
N MET A 76 -1.27 7.05 -1.85
CA MET A 76 -1.58 6.09 -0.79
C MET A 76 -1.04 4.71 -1.12
N HIS A 77 -1.17 4.24 -2.36
CA HIS A 77 -0.53 3.01 -2.83
C HIS A 77 0.98 3.03 -2.60
N LEU A 78 1.70 4.04 -3.10
CA LEU A 78 3.13 4.17 -2.86
C LEU A 78 3.48 4.16 -1.36
N TYR A 79 2.79 4.94 -0.54
CA TYR A 79 3.05 5.02 0.89
C TYR A 79 2.77 3.69 1.61
N THR A 80 1.65 3.04 1.29
CA THR A 80 1.24 1.77 1.89
C THR A 80 2.30 0.70 1.65
N TYR A 81 2.74 0.55 0.40
CA TYR A 81 3.69 -0.51 0.05
C TYR A 81 5.12 -0.19 0.46
N PHE A 82 5.46 1.10 0.64
CA PHE A 82 6.66 1.50 1.36
C PHE A 82 6.65 0.99 2.81
N VAL A 83 5.56 1.24 3.56
CA VAL A 83 5.42 0.76 4.95
C VAL A 83 5.34 -0.77 5.01
N MET A 84 4.66 -1.39 4.05
CA MET A 84 4.48 -2.85 3.96
C MET A 84 5.81 -3.61 3.93
N ILE A 85 6.83 -3.06 3.27
CA ILE A 85 8.17 -3.67 3.26
C ILE A 85 8.73 -3.83 4.67
N PHE A 86 8.55 -2.84 5.54
CA PHE A 86 9.02 -2.93 6.92
C PHE A 86 8.19 -3.95 7.70
N LEU A 87 6.88 -3.98 7.53
CA LEU A 87 6.02 -4.98 8.16
C LEU A 87 6.46 -6.40 7.80
N ILE A 88 6.61 -6.69 6.51
CA ILE A 88 7.07 -8.01 6.03
C ILE A 88 8.48 -8.31 6.53
N TYR A 89 9.41 -7.35 6.44
CA TYR A 89 10.79 -7.54 6.89
C TYR A 89 10.87 -8.01 8.34
N TYR A 90 10.12 -7.38 9.26
CA TYR A 90 10.17 -7.77 10.67
C TYR A 90 9.56 -9.16 10.94
N VAL A 91 8.67 -9.65 10.07
CA VAL A 91 8.15 -11.02 10.12
C VAL A 91 9.22 -12.02 9.69
N ILE A 92 9.95 -11.73 8.61
CA ILE A 92 10.87 -12.69 8.00
C ILE A 92 12.32 -12.59 8.49
N LYS A 93 12.72 -11.49 9.14
CA LYS A 93 14.12 -11.20 9.45
C LYS A 93 14.84 -12.30 10.24
N ASN A 94 14.13 -12.94 11.18
CA ASN A 94 14.72 -13.98 12.04
C ASN A 94 14.69 -15.38 11.41
N TYR A 95 14.04 -15.56 10.26
CA TYR A 95 13.88 -16.87 9.60
C TYR A 95 14.59 -16.95 8.25
N PHE A 96 14.63 -15.83 7.52
CA PHE A 96 15.01 -15.81 6.12
C PHE A 96 16.23 -14.91 5.86
N VAL A 97 16.29 -13.74 6.49
CA VAL A 97 17.26 -12.68 6.14
C VAL A 97 18.70 -13.06 6.48
N GLU A 98 18.94 -13.81 7.56
CA GLU A 98 20.32 -14.15 7.97
C GLU A 98 21.01 -15.19 7.07
N ASN A 99 20.24 -15.95 6.29
CA ASN A 99 20.73 -17.12 5.54
C ASN A 99 20.77 -16.93 4.02
N HIS A 100 20.41 -15.74 3.52
CA HIS A 100 20.22 -15.52 2.10
C HIS A 100 20.92 -14.25 1.60
N SER A 101 21.19 -14.20 0.30
CA SER A 101 21.82 -13.03 -0.32
C SER A 101 20.93 -11.80 -0.24
N ARG A 102 21.56 -10.62 -0.16
CA ARG A 102 20.87 -9.31 -0.14
C ARG A 102 19.91 -9.14 -1.33
N THR A 103 20.29 -9.67 -2.49
CA THR A 103 19.47 -9.63 -3.70
C THR A 103 18.23 -10.51 -3.55
N MET A 104 18.37 -11.74 -3.06
CA MET A 104 17.25 -12.65 -2.85
C MET A 104 16.24 -12.08 -1.83
N ILE A 105 16.73 -11.51 -0.74
CA ILE A 105 15.88 -10.85 0.27
C ILE A 105 15.14 -9.65 -0.34
N SER A 106 15.84 -8.83 -1.12
CA SER A 106 15.25 -7.66 -1.79
C SER A 106 14.12 -8.06 -2.73
N VAL A 107 14.35 -9.06 -3.60
CA VAL A 107 13.36 -9.58 -4.55
C VAL A 107 12.18 -10.20 -3.80
N PHE A 108 12.45 -11.00 -2.77
CA PHE A 108 11.40 -11.62 -1.97
C PHE A 108 10.48 -10.59 -1.31
N LEU A 109 11.06 -9.53 -0.72
CA LEU A 109 10.30 -8.46 -0.09
C LEU A 109 9.42 -7.71 -1.10
N ILE A 110 9.97 -7.37 -2.28
CA ILE A 110 9.23 -6.66 -3.34
C ILE A 110 8.07 -7.53 -3.85
N ILE A 111 8.33 -8.80 -4.19
CA ILE A 111 7.28 -9.70 -4.70
C ILE A 111 6.22 -9.95 -3.63
N SER A 112 6.62 -10.11 -2.35
CA SER A 112 5.66 -10.28 -1.24
C SER A 112 4.77 -9.05 -1.08
N ALA A 113 5.35 -7.85 -1.12
CA ALA A 113 4.59 -6.60 -1.06
C ALA A 113 3.65 -6.47 -2.27
N MET A 114 4.12 -6.79 -3.48
CA MET A 114 3.32 -6.78 -4.71
C MET A 114 2.18 -7.81 -4.69
N GLY A 115 2.41 -8.99 -4.09
CA GLY A 115 1.37 -10.01 -3.90
C GLY A 115 0.25 -9.52 -2.98
N ILE A 116 0.61 -8.84 -1.88
CA ILE A 116 -0.37 -8.15 -1.02
C ILE A 116 -1.06 -7.02 -1.81
N GLY A 117 -0.31 -6.33 -2.67
CA GLY A 117 -0.78 -5.42 -3.73
C GLY A 117 -1.97 -5.95 -4.49
N ALA A 118 -1.76 -7.08 -5.16
CA ALA A 118 -2.79 -7.71 -5.96
C ALA A 118 -4.00 -8.15 -5.11
N ILE A 119 -3.79 -8.60 -3.87
CA ILE A 119 -4.91 -8.94 -2.97
C ILE A 119 -5.73 -7.68 -2.63
N ASN A 120 -5.08 -6.52 -2.45
CA ASN A 120 -5.77 -5.26 -2.22
C ASN A 120 -6.66 -4.89 -3.43
N GLU A 121 -6.12 -4.96 -4.65
CA GLU A 121 -6.90 -4.71 -5.89
C GLU A 121 -8.11 -5.65 -6.02
N ILE A 122 -7.94 -6.93 -5.66
CA ILE A 122 -9.04 -7.89 -5.64
C ILE A 122 -10.12 -7.48 -4.61
N ALA A 123 -9.71 -6.98 -3.44
CA ALA A 123 -10.64 -6.52 -2.41
C ALA A 123 -11.39 -5.23 -2.82
N GLU A 124 -10.75 -4.38 -3.63
CA GLU A 124 -11.35 -3.18 -4.22
C GLU A 124 -12.27 -3.48 -5.39
N TYR A 125 -12.08 -4.62 -6.08
CA TYR A 125 -13.01 -5.08 -7.11
C TYR A 125 -14.36 -5.54 -6.53
N ILE A 126 -14.40 -6.04 -5.28
CA ILE A 126 -15.65 -6.49 -4.63
C ILE A 126 -16.75 -5.42 -4.64
N PRO A 127 -16.54 -4.17 -4.20
CA PRO A 127 -17.56 -3.14 -4.25
C PRO A 127 -17.99 -2.75 -5.67
N VAL A 128 -17.12 -2.90 -6.68
CA VAL A 128 -17.47 -2.66 -8.11
C VAL A 128 -18.57 -3.62 -8.58
N LEU A 129 -18.65 -4.82 -8.01
CA LEU A 129 -19.68 -5.81 -8.37
C LEU A 129 -21.08 -5.47 -7.83
N ILE A 130 -21.18 -4.56 -6.86
CA ILE A 130 -22.41 -4.34 -6.08
C ILE A 130 -22.84 -2.87 -6.02
N ALA A 131 -21.99 -1.93 -6.41
CA ALA A 131 -22.26 -0.50 -6.38
C ALA A 131 -21.82 0.16 -7.69
N ASP A 132 -22.67 1.05 -8.20
CA ASP A 132 -22.35 1.88 -9.36
C ASP A 132 -21.37 2.99 -8.96
N ASN A 133 -20.44 3.34 -9.87
CA ASN A 133 -19.54 4.50 -9.76
C ASN A 133 -18.74 4.57 -8.45
N THR A 134 -18.01 3.50 -8.12
CA THR A 134 -17.15 3.46 -6.92
C THR A 134 -15.92 4.38 -7.01
N GLY A 135 -15.54 4.82 -8.23
CA GLY A 135 -14.37 5.66 -8.46
C GLY A 135 -13.02 4.94 -8.29
N VAL A 136 -13.04 3.61 -8.14
CA VAL A 136 -11.87 2.72 -8.02
C VAL A 136 -11.97 1.57 -9.03
N GLY A 137 -10.83 1.02 -9.45
CA GLY A 137 -10.76 -0.07 -10.43
C GLY A 137 -10.77 0.41 -11.90
N GLY A 138 -10.98 -0.53 -12.81
CA GLY A 138 -10.70 -0.32 -14.25
C GLY A 138 -9.27 -0.74 -14.60
N TYR A 139 -9.04 -1.14 -15.86
CA TYR A 139 -7.76 -1.75 -16.26
C TYR A 139 -6.60 -0.80 -16.02
N HIS A 140 -6.75 0.47 -16.37
CA HIS A 140 -5.66 1.43 -16.25
C HIS A 140 -5.44 1.89 -14.82
N ASN A 141 -6.50 2.12 -14.03
CA ASN A 141 -6.35 2.52 -12.62
C ASN A 141 -5.64 1.41 -11.84
N THR A 142 -6.14 0.17 -11.91
CA THR A 142 -5.53 -0.97 -11.22
C THR A 142 -4.06 -1.18 -11.62
N LEU A 143 -3.71 -1.01 -12.90
CA LEU A 143 -2.30 -1.10 -13.31
C LEU A 143 -1.45 0.06 -12.77
N LEU A 144 -1.98 1.28 -12.73
CA LEU A 144 -1.31 2.40 -12.09
C LEU A 144 -1.10 2.12 -10.61
N ASP A 145 -2.11 1.65 -9.90
CA ASP A 145 -2.03 1.34 -8.47
C ASP A 145 -0.94 0.28 -8.22
N LEU A 146 -0.90 -0.79 -9.03
CA LEU A 146 0.18 -1.79 -8.99
C LEU A 146 1.57 -1.19 -9.29
N ILE A 147 1.68 -0.23 -10.21
CA ILE A 147 2.96 0.48 -10.46
C ILE A 147 3.38 1.27 -9.21
N PHE A 148 2.47 2.01 -8.57
CA PHE A 148 2.77 2.77 -7.36
C PHE A 148 3.08 1.85 -6.17
N ASN A 149 2.42 0.69 -6.08
CA ASN A 149 2.76 -0.38 -5.13
C ASN A 149 4.22 -0.84 -5.31
N ALA A 150 4.63 -1.09 -6.56
CA ALA A 150 5.99 -1.52 -6.89
C ALA A 150 7.02 -0.45 -6.53
N VAL A 151 6.75 0.81 -6.87
CA VAL A 151 7.63 1.95 -6.55
C VAL A 151 7.79 2.10 -5.04
N GLY A 152 6.69 2.05 -4.28
CA GLY A 152 6.72 2.09 -2.82
C GLY A 152 7.54 0.95 -2.22
N ALA A 153 7.33 -0.27 -2.71
CA ALA A 153 8.06 -1.47 -2.29
C ALA A 153 9.58 -1.36 -2.57
N ILE A 154 9.96 -0.88 -3.75
CA ILE A 154 11.36 -0.65 -4.12
C ILE A 154 12.01 0.37 -3.19
N PHE A 155 11.35 1.49 -2.90
CA PHE A 155 11.87 2.48 -1.95
C PHE A 155 12.04 1.91 -0.54
N GLY A 156 11.08 1.11 -0.05
CA GLY A 156 11.19 0.43 1.23
C GLY A 156 12.44 -0.45 1.31
N VAL A 157 12.70 -1.23 0.26
CA VAL A 157 13.90 -2.07 0.18
C VAL A 157 15.18 -1.25 0.12
N ILE A 158 15.21 -0.16 -0.66
CA ILE A 158 16.37 0.74 -0.72
C ILE A 158 16.71 1.26 0.69
N VAL A 159 15.70 1.71 1.45
CA VAL A 159 15.90 2.18 2.83
C VAL A 159 16.45 1.07 3.73
N LEU A 160 15.93 -0.16 3.65
CA LEU A 160 16.47 -1.29 4.40
C LEU A 160 17.94 -1.59 4.04
N ARG A 161 18.29 -1.54 2.76
CA ARG A 161 19.68 -1.73 2.29
C ARG A 161 20.61 -0.66 2.83
N LEU A 162 20.21 0.61 2.75
CA LEU A 162 21.01 1.73 3.25
C LEU A 162 21.22 1.66 4.77
N LYS A 163 20.26 1.09 5.52
CA LYS A 163 20.38 0.84 6.95
C LYS A 163 21.19 -0.41 7.32
N GLY A 164 21.74 -1.15 6.35
CA GLY A 164 22.48 -2.39 6.62
C GLY A 164 21.59 -3.50 7.18
N ALA A 165 20.29 -3.50 6.87
CA ALA A 165 19.33 -4.46 7.40
C ALA A 165 19.53 -5.90 6.90
N PHE A 166 20.32 -6.06 5.83
CA PHE A 166 20.73 -7.34 5.25
C PHE A 166 22.23 -7.49 5.53
N LYS A 167 22.63 -8.53 6.27
CA LYS A 167 24.05 -8.82 6.50
C LYS A 167 24.71 -9.28 5.21
#